data_AF-A0A9Q3JKD8-F1
#
_entry.id   AF-A0A9Q3JKD8-F1
#
_cell.length_a   1.000
_cell.length_b   1.000
_cell.length_c   1.000
_cell.angle_alpha   90.00
_cell.angle_beta   90.00
_cell.angle_gamma   90.00
#
_symmetry.space_group_name_H-M   'P 1'
#
loop_
_entity.id
_entity.type
_entity.pdbx_description
1 polymer ?
#
loop_
_entity_poly.entity_id
_entity_poly.type
_entity_poly.pdbx_seq_one_letter_code
_entity_poly.pdbx_strand_id
1 'polypeptide(L)'
;MPVSANITPSKINGVVDVNQIKLIHFGRVAIFSSAGLLIALVEFRPFTTMSEAEVNQWDELSQFLFREKRFTAPIATNGELLEAFMFVIGWHKCRMKNEQFGLYGSVGKIENAKDELCNQGANLSLVGCILGQSLQYVGDNLFQKIQNCYNSLGAPSFDQVNYEDNIPTNQGAHEFASALTFTMNGFKNSPHLDKDALLYASGWWFQADKRTGQIQRDASKRCTGGKLIFPNEHFRIYLSNCHGLIQVV
;
A
#
# COMPACT_ATOMS: atom_id res chain seq x y z
N MET A 1 31.45 -26.67 -17.37
CA MET A 1 29.98 -26.79 -17.55
C MET A 1 29.34 -26.59 -16.18
N PRO A 2 28.50 -25.56 -15.96
CA PRO A 2 27.68 -25.52 -14.76
C PRO A 2 26.35 -26.20 -15.05
N VAL A 3 25.99 -27.13 -14.17
CA VAL A 3 24.72 -27.87 -14.20
C VAL A 3 23.60 -26.93 -13.77
N SER A 4 22.65 -26.67 -14.67
CA SER A 4 21.41 -25.97 -14.36
C SER A 4 20.45 -26.93 -13.64
N ALA A 5 20.01 -26.56 -12.44
CA ALA A 5 18.84 -27.17 -11.83
C ALA A 5 17.61 -26.37 -12.26
N ASN A 6 16.89 -26.90 -13.25
CA ASN A 6 15.57 -26.40 -13.64
C ASN A 6 14.53 -26.89 -12.63
N ILE A 7 13.84 -25.97 -11.94
CA ILE A 7 12.65 -26.30 -11.16
C ILE A 7 11.44 -25.72 -11.90
N THR A 8 10.54 -26.61 -12.31
CA THR A 8 9.25 -26.26 -12.94
C THR A 8 8.21 -26.00 -11.84
N PRO A 9 7.28 -25.03 -12.00
CA PRO A 9 6.26 -24.78 -11.00
C PRO A 9 5.20 -25.88 -11.08
N SER A 10 5.29 -26.86 -10.19
CA SER A 10 4.14 -27.68 -9.82
C SER A 10 3.42 -26.98 -8.66
N LYS A 11 2.08 -27.12 -8.61
CA LYS A 11 1.26 -26.61 -7.51
C LYS A 11 1.79 -27.12 -6.17
N ILE A 12 2.31 -26.25 -5.31
CA ILE A 12 2.79 -26.62 -3.97
C ILE A 12 1.73 -26.28 -2.94
N ASN A 13 1.03 -27.30 -2.46
CA ASN A 13 0.57 -27.36 -1.07
C ASN A 13 1.76 -27.81 -0.24
N GLY A 14 2.40 -26.92 0.53
CA GLY A 14 3.57 -27.30 1.32
C GLY A 14 4.16 -26.15 2.13
N VAL A 15 4.36 -26.40 3.42
CA VAL A 15 5.06 -25.52 4.36
C VAL A 15 6.46 -25.18 3.80
N VAL A 16 6.72 -23.90 3.59
CA VAL A 16 8.03 -23.40 3.14
C VAL A 16 9.03 -23.55 4.29
N ASP A 17 10.16 -24.22 4.04
CA ASP A 17 11.27 -24.29 4.99
C ASP A 17 11.85 -22.89 5.22
N VAL A 18 11.57 -22.35 6.40
CA VAL A 18 11.98 -21.01 6.84
C VAL A 18 13.50 -20.83 6.91
N ASN A 19 14.28 -21.90 6.86
CA ASN A 19 15.75 -21.83 6.90
C ASN A 19 16.39 -21.42 5.55
N GLN A 20 15.63 -21.41 4.46
CA GLN A 20 16.12 -20.99 3.13
C GLN A 20 15.64 -19.59 2.71
N ILE A 21 14.85 -18.90 3.54
CA ILE A 21 14.29 -17.59 3.22
C ILE A 21 15.28 -16.48 3.60
N LYS A 22 15.73 -15.69 2.60
CA LYS A 22 16.59 -14.52 2.83
C LYS A 22 15.85 -13.45 3.63
N LEU A 23 16.48 -12.95 4.68
CA LEU A 23 15.93 -11.90 5.55
C LEU A 23 16.43 -10.52 5.09
N ILE A 24 15.50 -9.63 4.76
CA ILE A 24 15.76 -8.23 4.44
C ILE A 24 15.25 -7.36 5.58
N HIS A 25 16.10 -6.48 6.12
CA HIS A 25 15.77 -5.78 7.36
C HIS A 25 16.37 -4.38 7.56
N PHE A 26 17.08 -3.83 6.57
CA PHE A 26 17.64 -2.45 6.60
C PHE A 26 18.07 -1.98 5.20
N GLY A 27 18.30 -0.67 5.08
CA GLY A 27 18.88 -0.05 3.89
C GLY A 27 17.91 0.02 2.71
N ARG A 28 18.46 0.05 1.50
CA ARG A 28 17.72 0.00 0.24
C ARG A 28 18.17 -1.22 -0.55
N VAL A 29 17.22 -2.07 -0.92
CA VAL A 29 17.48 -3.40 -1.47
C VAL A 29 16.64 -3.60 -2.73
N ALA A 30 17.32 -3.92 -3.84
CA ALA A 30 16.66 -4.39 -5.06
C ALA A 30 16.69 -5.92 -5.10
N ILE A 31 15.52 -6.51 -5.34
CA ILE A 31 15.33 -7.96 -5.38
C ILE A 31 15.08 -8.36 -6.82
N PHE A 32 15.88 -9.31 -7.31
CA PHE A 32 15.76 -9.82 -8.67
C PHE A 32 15.41 -11.31 -8.66
N SER A 33 14.62 -11.72 -9.65
CA SER A 33 14.37 -13.12 -9.97
C SER A 33 15.66 -13.80 -10.44
N SER A 34 15.64 -15.14 -10.49
CA SER A 34 16.72 -15.92 -11.10
C SER A 34 16.96 -15.58 -12.58
N ALA A 35 15.94 -15.07 -13.27
CA ALA A 35 16.02 -14.60 -14.65
C ALA A 35 16.54 -13.14 -14.78
N GLY A 36 16.90 -12.49 -13.67
CA GLY A 36 17.40 -11.11 -13.66
C GLY A 36 16.32 -10.03 -13.76
N LEU A 37 15.03 -10.40 -13.70
CA LEU A 37 13.92 -9.43 -13.65
C LEU A 37 13.79 -8.84 -12.24
N LEU A 38 13.64 -7.52 -12.13
CA LEU A 38 13.35 -6.84 -10.86
C LEU A 38 11.98 -7.28 -10.34
N ILE A 39 11.95 -7.82 -9.12
CA ILE A 39 10.75 -8.27 -8.43
C ILE A 39 10.25 -7.18 -7.47
N ALA A 40 11.14 -6.60 -6.69
CA ALA A 40 10.78 -5.58 -5.70
C ALA A 40 11.96 -4.66 -5.38
N LEU A 41 11.63 -3.41 -5.04
CA LEU A 41 12.50 -2.45 -4.37
C LEU A 41 11.99 -2.27 -2.94
N VAL A 42 12.85 -2.51 -1.97
CA VAL A 42 12.54 -2.34 -0.55
C VAL A 42 13.42 -1.24 0.01
N GLU A 43 12.82 -0.28 0.68
CA GLU A 43 13.55 0.80 1.34
C GLU A 43 13.12 0.96 2.80
N PHE A 44 14.10 0.96 3.69
CA PHE A 44 13.92 1.22 5.12
C PHE A 44 14.47 2.61 5.43
N ARG A 45 13.60 3.49 5.93
CA ARG A 45 13.91 4.90 6.22
C ARG A 45 13.65 5.16 7.71
N PRO A 46 14.65 4.95 8.59
CA PRO A 46 14.52 5.28 10.00
C PRO A 46 14.10 6.74 10.19
N PHE A 47 13.25 7.04 11.17
CA PHE A 47 12.86 8.45 11.41
C PHE A 47 14.05 9.35 11.75
N THR A 48 15.13 8.78 12.29
CA THR A 48 16.38 9.50 12.56
C THR A 48 17.11 9.97 11.30
N THR A 49 16.77 9.44 10.13
CA THR A 49 17.34 9.84 8.83
C THR A 49 16.39 10.71 8.00
N MET A 50 15.18 10.96 8.50
CA MET A 50 14.15 11.77 7.85
C MET A 50 14.13 13.16 8.47
N SER A 51 13.73 14.17 7.69
CA SER A 51 13.51 15.52 8.24
C SER A 51 12.25 15.54 9.11
N GLU A 52 12.19 16.45 10.09
CA GLU A 52 10.98 16.59 10.94
C GLU A 52 9.72 16.90 10.10
N ALA A 53 9.87 17.74 9.07
CA ALA A 53 8.79 18.06 8.14
C ALA A 53 8.26 16.80 7.43
N GLU A 54 9.15 15.92 6.98
CA GLU A 54 8.76 14.68 6.34
C GLU A 54 8.05 13.72 7.31
N VAL A 55 8.56 13.56 8.54
CA VAL A 55 7.89 12.72 9.54
C VAL A 55 6.52 13.29 9.91
N ASN A 56 6.35 14.62 9.93
CA ASN A 56 5.05 15.27 10.13
C ASN A 56 4.08 14.98 8.98
N GLN A 57 4.53 14.99 7.72
CA GLN A 57 3.69 14.61 6.57
C GLN A 57 3.18 13.17 6.67
N TRP A 58 4.06 12.22 7.02
CA TRP A 58 3.63 10.83 7.24
C TRP A 58 2.68 10.68 8.43
N ASP A 59 2.87 11.48 9.48
CA ASP A 59 1.97 11.51 10.64
C ASP A 59 0.58 12.02 10.25
N GLU A 60 0.50 13.07 9.43
CA GLU A 60 -0.75 13.59 8.86
C GLU A 60 -1.47 12.54 8.01
N LEU A 61 -0.75 11.84 7.13
CA LEU A 61 -1.27 10.73 6.33
C LEU A 61 -1.83 9.62 7.24
N SER A 62 -1.08 9.20 8.25
CA SER A 62 -1.49 8.14 9.17
C SER A 62 -2.77 8.51 9.95
N GLN A 63 -2.82 9.74 10.46
CA GLN A 63 -4.00 10.26 11.16
C GLN A 63 -5.20 10.44 10.22
N PHE A 64 -4.96 10.82 8.96
CA PHE A 64 -6.00 10.86 7.94
C PHE A 64 -6.63 9.47 7.75
N LEU A 65 -5.82 8.45 7.45
CA LEU A 65 -6.32 7.06 7.30
C LEU A 65 -7.06 6.57 8.56
N PHE A 66 -6.60 6.98 9.75
CA PHE A 66 -7.31 6.68 10.98
C PHE A 66 -8.71 7.31 11.04
N ARG A 67 -8.86 8.57 10.61
CA ARG A 67 -10.17 9.25 10.54
C ARG A 67 -11.07 8.66 9.46
N GLU A 68 -10.52 8.15 8.37
CA GLU A 68 -11.28 7.56 7.26
C GLU A 68 -12.20 6.41 7.69
N LYS A 69 -11.86 5.70 8.77
CA LYS A 69 -12.74 4.69 9.39
C LYS A 69 -14.13 5.22 9.76
N ARG A 70 -14.32 6.53 9.82
CA ARG A 70 -15.64 7.16 10.03
C ARG A 70 -16.56 6.98 8.82
N PHE A 71 -16.02 6.89 7.61
CA PHE A 71 -16.78 6.79 6.35
C PHE A 71 -16.78 5.37 5.78
N THR A 72 -15.71 4.61 6.02
CA THR A 72 -15.55 3.24 5.54
C THR A 72 -15.79 2.19 6.63
N ALA A 73 -16.30 1.03 6.23
CA ALA A 73 -16.43 -0.13 7.12
C ALA A 73 -15.26 -1.10 6.86
N PRO A 74 -14.80 -1.87 7.87
CA PRO A 74 -13.85 -2.92 7.63
C PRO A 74 -14.36 -3.88 6.56
N ILE A 75 -13.49 -4.32 5.66
CA ILE A 75 -13.85 -5.32 4.64
C ILE A 75 -14.20 -6.62 5.36
N ALA A 76 -15.47 -7.01 5.31
CA ALA A 76 -15.96 -8.22 5.97
C ALA A 76 -15.63 -9.51 5.20
N THR A 77 -15.44 -9.42 3.88
CA THR A 77 -15.17 -10.56 3.00
C THR A 77 -13.94 -10.29 2.14
N ASN A 78 -12.78 -10.68 2.66
CA ASN A 78 -11.58 -10.92 1.87
C ASN A 78 -11.15 -12.36 2.19
N GLY A 79 -11.16 -13.26 1.19
CA GLY A 79 -10.92 -14.69 1.41
C GLY A 79 -9.55 -15.00 2.02
N GLU A 80 -8.58 -14.09 1.82
CA GLU A 80 -7.22 -14.22 2.31
C GLU A 80 -6.99 -13.53 3.66
N LEU A 81 -7.95 -12.73 4.14
CA LEU A 81 -7.86 -12.07 5.45
C LEU A 81 -7.96 -13.11 6.57
N LEU A 82 -6.95 -13.14 7.43
CA LEU A 82 -6.92 -14.04 8.59
C LEU A 82 -7.27 -13.29 9.88
N GLU A 83 -6.71 -12.09 10.08
CA GLU A 83 -6.83 -11.36 11.34
C GLU A 83 -6.84 -9.83 11.10
N ALA A 84 -7.46 -9.11 12.05
CA ALA A 84 -7.55 -7.65 12.12
C ALA A 84 -8.42 -6.99 11.03
N PHE A 85 -8.14 -5.72 10.70
CA PHE A 85 -9.01 -4.90 9.86
C PHE A 85 -8.28 -4.37 8.63
N MET A 86 -8.99 -4.42 7.51
CA MET A 86 -8.62 -3.79 6.24
C MET A 86 -9.73 -2.83 5.84
N PHE A 87 -9.33 -1.67 5.32
CA PHE A 87 -10.22 -0.62 4.87
C PHE A 87 -9.80 -0.18 3.47
N VAL A 88 -10.72 0.45 2.75
CA VAL A 88 -10.50 0.99 1.41
C VAL A 88 -11.05 2.40 1.33
N ILE A 89 -10.35 3.26 0.60
CA ILE A 89 -10.81 4.57 0.12
C ILE A 89 -10.54 4.70 -1.38
N GLY A 90 -11.27 5.61 -2.04
CA GLY A 90 -11.16 5.86 -3.48
C GLY A 90 -12.12 5.02 -4.32
N TRP A 91 -11.82 4.92 -5.62
CA TRP A 91 -12.66 4.32 -6.64
C TRP A 91 -12.41 2.84 -6.81
N HIS A 92 -13.51 2.09 -6.82
CA HIS A 92 -13.49 0.64 -6.98
C HIS A 92 -14.46 0.19 -8.06
N LYS A 93 -14.16 -0.93 -8.72
CA LYS A 93 -15.12 -1.60 -9.62
C LYS A 93 -16.40 -1.91 -8.86
N CYS A 94 -17.53 -1.47 -9.41
CA CYS A 94 -18.83 -1.73 -8.81
C CYS A 94 -19.24 -3.18 -9.06
N ARG A 95 -19.93 -3.77 -8.08
CA ARG A 95 -20.51 -5.12 -8.19
C ARG A 95 -22.01 -5.08 -8.55
N MET A 96 -22.58 -3.89 -8.73
CA MET A 96 -23.99 -3.69 -9.06
C MET A 96 -24.21 -3.76 -10.57
N LYS A 97 -25.37 -4.31 -10.97
CA LYS A 97 -25.73 -4.46 -12.37
C LYS A 97 -25.90 -3.07 -13.00
N ASN A 98 -25.27 -2.86 -14.17
CA ASN A 98 -25.25 -1.60 -14.92
C ASN A 98 -24.43 -0.46 -14.30
N GLU A 99 -23.61 -0.74 -13.29
CA GLU A 99 -22.64 0.23 -12.75
C GLU A 99 -21.21 -0.21 -13.07
N GLN A 100 -20.35 0.73 -13.46
CA GLN A 100 -18.96 0.42 -13.85
C GLN A 100 -18.01 0.49 -12.65
N PHE A 101 -18.03 1.60 -11.93
CA PHE A 101 -17.21 1.87 -10.75
C PHE A 101 -17.90 2.91 -9.87
N GLY A 102 -17.47 2.99 -8.62
CA GLY A 102 -17.96 3.97 -7.65
C GLY A 102 -16.98 4.16 -6.51
N LEU A 103 -17.19 5.22 -5.73
CA LEU A 103 -16.41 5.45 -4.52
C LEU A 103 -16.74 4.39 -3.46
N TYR A 104 -15.71 3.81 -2.86
CA TYR A 104 -15.86 2.86 -1.78
C TYR A 104 -16.29 3.58 -0.50
N GLY A 105 -17.38 3.13 0.11
CA GLY A 105 -17.88 3.72 1.34
C GLY A 105 -19.02 2.93 1.98
N SER A 106 -19.26 3.16 3.27
CA SER A 106 -20.42 2.60 3.96
C SER A 106 -21.56 3.61 3.92
N VAL A 107 -22.66 3.26 3.25
CA VAL A 107 -23.84 4.14 3.08
C VAL A 107 -24.31 4.71 4.42
N GLY A 108 -24.57 3.86 5.42
CA GLY A 108 -25.05 4.32 6.72
C GLY A 108 -24.04 5.14 7.50
N LYS A 109 -22.73 4.98 7.27
CA LYS A 109 -21.71 5.83 7.89
C LYS A 109 -21.61 7.20 7.20
N ILE A 110 -21.64 7.21 5.88
CA ILE A 110 -21.59 8.42 5.06
C ILE A 110 -22.82 9.29 5.29
N GLU A 111 -24.00 8.69 5.43
CA GLU A 111 -25.24 9.44 5.68
C GLU A 111 -25.17 10.31 6.94
N ASN A 112 -24.42 9.86 7.95
CA ASN A 112 -24.22 10.60 9.20
C ASN A 112 -23.07 11.61 9.16
N ALA A 113 -22.37 11.74 8.03
CA ALA A 113 -21.17 12.56 7.91
C ALA A 113 -20.99 13.17 6.49
N LYS A 114 -22.09 13.45 5.78
CA LYS A 114 -22.07 13.94 4.39
C LYS A 114 -21.23 15.20 4.20
N ASP A 115 -21.43 16.20 5.07
CA ASP A 115 -20.69 17.47 4.99
C ASP A 115 -19.18 17.26 5.21
N GLU A 116 -18.80 16.35 6.10
CA GLU A 116 -17.40 16.02 6.34
C GLU A 116 -16.78 15.33 5.12
N LEU A 117 -17.51 14.40 4.48
CA LEU A 117 -17.08 13.71 3.26
C LEU A 117 -16.87 14.69 2.09
N CYS A 118 -17.80 15.61 1.87
CA CYS A 118 -17.70 16.62 0.81
C CYS A 118 -16.46 17.52 0.96
N ASN A 119 -15.96 17.70 2.18
CA ASN A 119 -14.78 18.51 2.47
C ASN A 119 -13.45 17.71 2.44
N GLN A 120 -13.47 16.43 2.03
CA GLN A 120 -12.26 15.59 2.06
C GLN A 120 -11.32 15.76 0.87
N GLY A 121 -11.75 16.38 -0.24
CA GLY A 121 -10.96 16.46 -1.47
C GLY A 121 -9.53 16.94 -1.25
N ALA A 122 -9.35 18.03 -0.50
CA ALA A 122 -8.02 18.56 -0.18
C ALA A 122 -7.15 17.59 0.63
N ASN A 123 -7.74 16.82 1.56
CA ASN A 123 -7.00 15.83 2.34
C ASN A 123 -6.61 14.62 1.48
N LEU A 124 -7.49 14.18 0.59
CA LEU A 124 -7.20 13.09 -0.33
C LEU A 124 -6.08 13.47 -1.30
N SER A 125 -6.11 14.69 -1.86
CA SER A 125 -5.02 15.20 -2.71
C SER A 125 -3.70 15.28 -1.96
N LEU A 126 -3.70 15.67 -0.68
CA LEU A 126 -2.48 15.66 0.15
C LEU A 126 -1.92 14.24 0.30
N VAL A 127 -2.77 13.23 0.52
CA VAL A 127 -2.36 11.82 0.57
C VAL A 127 -1.78 11.38 -0.77
N GLY A 128 -2.43 11.74 -1.88
CA GLY A 128 -1.93 11.54 -3.25
C GLY A 128 -0.51 12.07 -3.41
N CYS A 129 -0.29 13.33 -3.05
CA CYS A 129 1.02 13.97 -3.09
C CYS A 129 2.08 13.25 -2.26
N ILE A 130 1.79 12.91 -0.99
CA ILE A 130 2.75 12.25 -0.10
C ILE A 130 3.17 10.89 -0.68
N LEU A 131 2.21 10.08 -1.11
CA LEU A 131 2.48 8.75 -1.65
C LEU A 131 3.18 8.82 -3.02
N GLY A 132 2.75 9.71 -3.90
CA GLY A 132 3.36 9.93 -5.21
C GLY A 132 4.81 10.40 -5.10
N GLN A 133 5.09 11.37 -4.23
CA GLN A 133 6.45 11.82 -3.92
C GLN A 133 7.30 10.68 -3.33
N SER A 134 6.72 9.84 -2.47
CA SER A 134 7.39 8.66 -1.94
C SER A 134 7.75 7.64 -3.03
N LEU A 135 6.89 7.42 -4.01
CA LEU A 135 7.19 6.53 -5.15
C LEU A 135 8.27 7.15 -6.05
N GLN A 136 8.17 8.44 -6.33
CA GLN A 136 9.14 9.19 -7.10
C GLN A 136 10.53 9.11 -6.45
N TYR A 137 10.62 9.27 -5.13
CA TYR A 137 11.86 9.13 -4.36
C TYR A 137 12.51 7.74 -4.51
N VAL A 138 11.71 6.67 -4.52
CA VAL A 138 12.21 5.31 -4.78
C VAL A 138 12.70 5.15 -6.21
N GLY A 139 12.17 5.90 -7.16
CA GLY A 139 12.81 6.06 -8.46
C GLY A 139 11.89 6.67 -9.49
N ASP A 140 12.28 7.85 -9.99
CA ASP A 140 11.58 8.61 -11.01
C ASP A 140 11.14 7.74 -12.21
N ASN A 141 12.07 6.94 -12.75
CA ASN A 141 11.80 6.09 -13.91
C ASN A 141 10.79 4.97 -13.61
N LEU A 142 10.78 4.43 -12.38
CA LEU A 142 9.81 3.43 -11.97
C LEU A 142 8.44 4.09 -11.75
N PHE A 143 8.42 5.24 -11.08
CA PHE A 143 7.20 6.00 -10.87
C PHE A 143 6.53 6.36 -12.21
N GLN A 144 7.28 6.89 -13.18
CA GLN A 144 6.76 7.16 -14.53
C GLN A 144 6.17 5.91 -15.21
N LYS A 145 6.77 4.73 -15.02
CA LYS A 145 6.20 3.47 -15.54
C LYS A 145 4.88 3.11 -14.87
N ILE A 146 4.79 3.29 -13.55
CA ILE A 146 3.55 3.09 -12.79
C ILE A 146 2.47 4.05 -13.31
N GLN A 147 2.79 5.34 -13.43
CA GLN A 147 1.85 6.34 -13.94
C GLN A 147 1.40 6.04 -15.37
N ASN A 148 2.31 5.69 -16.27
CA ASN A 148 1.97 5.34 -17.65
C ASN A 148 1.06 4.09 -17.71
N CYS A 149 1.36 3.07 -16.89
CA CYS A 149 0.53 1.88 -16.80
C CYS A 149 -0.86 2.23 -16.26
N TYR A 150 -0.93 3.04 -15.20
CA TYR A 150 -2.17 3.50 -14.59
C TYR A 150 -3.02 4.31 -15.56
N ASN A 151 -2.44 5.32 -16.21
CA ASN A 151 -3.12 6.19 -17.17
C ASN A 151 -3.69 5.42 -18.36
N SER A 152 -3.03 4.32 -18.77
CA SER A 152 -3.53 3.44 -19.84
C SER A 152 -4.83 2.71 -19.48
N LEU A 153 -5.16 2.61 -18.19
CA LEU A 153 -6.39 1.99 -17.71
C LEU A 153 -7.61 2.92 -17.77
N GLY A 154 -7.40 4.24 -17.89
CA GLY A 154 -8.47 5.24 -17.88
C GLY A 154 -9.29 5.26 -16.58
N ALA A 155 -8.69 4.84 -15.46
CA ALA A 155 -9.35 4.80 -14.16
C ALA A 155 -9.28 6.18 -13.45
N PRO A 156 -10.30 6.53 -12.65
CA PRO A 156 -10.24 7.72 -11.81
C PRO A 156 -9.26 7.55 -10.65
N SER A 157 -8.48 8.59 -10.34
CA SER A 157 -7.52 8.57 -9.24
C SER A 157 -8.22 8.55 -7.90
N PHE A 158 -7.64 7.86 -6.90
CA PHE A 158 -8.26 7.70 -5.58
C PHE A 158 -8.54 9.03 -4.87
N ASP A 159 -7.84 10.10 -5.25
CA ASP A 159 -7.98 11.44 -4.70
C ASP A 159 -8.99 12.33 -5.45
N GLN A 160 -9.65 11.80 -6.48
CA GLN A 160 -10.76 12.47 -7.17
C GLN A 160 -12.08 12.19 -6.45
N VAL A 161 -12.79 13.25 -6.04
CA VAL A 161 -14.08 13.12 -5.33
C VAL A 161 -15.25 12.95 -6.30
N ASN A 162 -15.24 13.68 -7.42
CA ASN A 162 -16.25 13.53 -8.46
C ASN A 162 -15.59 13.02 -9.74
N TYR A 163 -16.25 12.08 -10.42
CA TYR A 163 -15.79 11.57 -11.72
C TYR A 163 -15.89 12.64 -12.82
N GLU A 164 -16.90 13.51 -12.75
CA GLU A 164 -17.19 14.55 -13.74
C GLU A 164 -16.41 15.85 -13.52
N ASP A 165 -15.73 16.01 -12.37
CA ASP A 165 -14.80 17.10 -12.13
C ASP A 165 -13.57 16.83 -13.01
N ASN A 166 -13.72 17.12 -14.31
CA ASN A 166 -12.76 17.03 -15.40
C ASN A 166 -11.56 16.12 -15.11
N ILE A 167 -11.47 14.98 -15.81
CA ILE A 167 -10.18 14.27 -16.04
C ILE A 167 -9.11 15.36 -16.16
N PRO A 168 -8.22 15.53 -15.18
CA PRO A 168 -7.32 16.66 -15.20
C PRO A 168 -6.58 16.61 -16.54
N THR A 169 -6.83 17.60 -17.39
CA THR A 169 -6.08 17.76 -18.65
C THR A 169 -4.60 18.01 -18.35
N ASN A 170 -4.27 18.24 -17.08
CA ASN A 170 -2.97 18.03 -16.50
C ASN A 170 -3.02 16.77 -15.63
N GLN A 171 -2.61 15.63 -16.21
CA GLN A 171 -2.10 14.45 -15.49
C GLN A 171 -1.46 14.91 -14.18
N GLY A 172 -2.15 14.69 -13.05
CA GLY A 172 -1.63 15.14 -11.77
C GLY A 172 -0.26 14.52 -11.55
N ALA A 173 0.68 15.27 -10.97
CA ALA A 173 2.03 14.79 -10.70
C ALA A 173 2.09 13.49 -9.86
N HIS A 174 0.95 13.03 -9.33
CA HIS A 174 0.83 11.94 -8.36
C HIS A 174 -0.31 10.95 -8.64
N GLU A 175 -0.80 10.82 -9.88
CA GLU A 175 -1.77 9.78 -10.26
C GLU A 175 -1.08 8.42 -10.43
N PHE A 176 -1.41 7.43 -9.60
CA PHE A 176 -0.83 6.08 -9.68
C PHE A 176 -1.74 4.94 -9.22
N ALA A 177 -2.91 5.25 -8.64
CA ALA A 177 -3.86 4.25 -8.14
C ALA A 177 -5.28 4.80 -8.13
N SER A 178 -6.28 3.93 -8.33
CA SER A 178 -7.69 4.31 -8.22
C SER A 178 -8.24 4.13 -6.81
N ALA A 179 -7.63 3.28 -5.99
CA ALA A 179 -7.99 3.05 -4.60
C ALA A 179 -6.75 2.86 -3.74
N LEU A 180 -6.86 3.22 -2.46
CA LEU A 180 -5.88 2.93 -1.43
C LEU A 180 -6.50 1.98 -0.42
N THR A 181 -5.77 0.90 -0.10
CA THR A 181 -6.12 0.02 1.00
C THR A 181 -5.19 0.27 2.17
N PHE A 182 -5.75 0.27 3.39
CA PHE A 182 -4.97 0.41 4.60
C PHE A 182 -5.41 -0.61 5.64
N THR A 183 -4.43 -1.07 6.42
CA THR A 183 -4.63 -2.16 7.36
C THR A 183 -4.20 -1.72 8.76
N MET A 184 -4.87 -2.27 9.78
CA MET A 184 -4.65 -1.86 11.17
C MET A 184 -4.75 -3.06 12.12
N ASN A 185 -4.27 -2.88 13.35
CA ASN A 185 -4.38 -3.83 14.46
C ASN A 185 -3.70 -5.20 14.23
N GLY A 186 -2.54 -5.21 13.58
CA GLY A 186 -1.76 -6.43 13.38
C GLY A 186 -2.32 -7.32 12.26
N PHE A 187 -2.79 -6.68 11.18
CA PHE A 187 -3.32 -7.36 10.00
C PHE A 187 -2.46 -8.51 9.51
N LYS A 188 -3.14 -9.58 9.13
CA LYS A 188 -2.53 -10.80 8.62
C LYS A 188 -3.41 -11.37 7.52
N ASN A 189 -2.75 -11.77 6.43
CA ASN A 189 -3.35 -12.47 5.32
C ASN A 189 -2.56 -13.76 5.00
N SER A 190 -3.22 -14.70 4.36
CA SER A 190 -2.56 -15.83 3.71
C SER A 190 -1.79 -15.33 2.47
N PRO A 191 -0.65 -15.95 2.09
CA PRO A 191 0.04 -15.62 0.86
C PRO A 191 -0.85 -15.82 -0.37
N HIS A 192 -0.95 -14.81 -1.22
CA HIS A 192 -1.73 -14.84 -2.46
C HIS A 192 -1.12 -13.94 -3.52
N LEU A 193 -1.67 -14.00 -4.73
CA LEU A 193 -1.42 -13.07 -5.82
C LEU A 193 -2.70 -12.30 -6.11
N ASP A 194 -2.61 -10.98 -6.04
CA ASP A 194 -3.70 -10.12 -6.50
C ASP A 194 -3.81 -10.17 -8.02
N LYS A 195 -5.04 -10.01 -8.51
CA LYS A 195 -5.37 -10.01 -9.95
C LYS A 195 -5.72 -8.61 -10.40
N ASP A 196 -4.81 -7.69 -10.12
CA ASP A 196 -4.99 -6.28 -10.45
C ASP A 196 -4.64 -5.99 -11.91
N ALA A 197 -5.24 -4.93 -12.43
CA ALA A 197 -4.95 -4.45 -13.78
C ALA A 197 -3.58 -3.74 -13.86
N LEU A 198 -3.10 -3.21 -12.73
CA LEU A 198 -1.80 -2.57 -12.63
C LEU A 198 -0.72 -3.63 -12.44
N LEU A 199 0.37 -3.53 -13.22
CA LEU A 199 1.50 -4.48 -13.14
C LEU A 199 2.38 -4.31 -11.89
N TYR A 200 2.20 -3.19 -11.18
CA TYR A 200 3.01 -2.78 -10.05
C TYR A 200 2.13 -2.72 -8.81
N ALA A 201 2.69 -3.11 -7.66
CA ALA A 201 2.06 -2.96 -6.37
C ALA A 201 3.00 -2.17 -5.45
N SER A 202 2.46 -1.23 -4.70
CA SER A 202 3.24 -0.46 -3.73
C SER A 202 2.62 -0.52 -2.35
N GLY A 203 3.46 -0.50 -1.33
CA GLY A 203 3.05 -0.56 0.05
C GLY A 203 3.96 0.23 0.97
N TRP A 204 3.38 0.73 2.05
CA TRP A 204 4.05 1.49 3.09
C TRP A 204 3.70 0.94 4.45
N TRP A 205 4.70 0.79 5.31
CA TRP A 205 4.56 0.31 6.68
C TRP A 205 5.28 1.23 7.64
N PHE A 206 4.57 1.59 8.70
CA PHE A 206 5.08 2.34 9.85
C PHE A 206 4.25 1.95 11.07
N GLN A 207 4.74 2.30 12.27
CA GLN A 207 4.03 2.02 13.52
C GLN A 207 3.23 3.24 13.97
N ALA A 208 1.98 3.03 14.40
CA ALA A 208 1.11 4.10 14.87
C ALA A 208 0.33 3.68 16.13
N ASP A 209 -0.04 4.64 16.98
CA ASP A 209 -0.93 4.41 18.12
C ASP A 209 -2.31 4.02 17.60
N LYS A 210 -2.78 2.82 17.97
CA LYS A 210 -4.06 2.25 17.53
C LYS A 210 -5.30 3.07 17.90
N ARG A 211 -5.19 4.03 18.83
CA ARG A 211 -6.29 4.87 19.32
C ARG A 211 -6.36 6.23 18.64
N THR A 212 -5.24 6.73 18.11
CA THR A 212 -5.16 8.08 17.53
C THR A 212 -4.73 8.07 16.07
N GLY A 213 -4.07 7.01 15.60
CA GLY A 213 -3.42 6.99 14.29
C GLY A 213 -2.12 7.79 14.23
N GLN A 214 -1.64 8.34 15.34
CA GLN A 214 -0.38 9.08 15.36
C GLN A 214 0.80 8.11 15.22
N ILE A 215 1.78 8.45 14.39
CA ILE A 215 3.01 7.69 14.23
C ILE A 215 3.75 7.59 15.56
N GLN A 216 4.18 6.37 15.88
CA GLN A 216 4.92 6.06 17.09
C GLN A 216 6.39 6.51 16.94
N ARG A 217 6.70 7.72 17.42
CA ARG A 217 8.07 8.28 17.34
C ARG A 217 9.00 7.83 18.46
N ASP A 218 8.46 7.45 19.61
CA ASP A 218 9.24 6.95 20.74
C ASP A 218 9.60 5.46 20.52
N ALA A 219 10.90 5.20 20.33
CA ALA A 219 11.45 3.89 20.04
C ALA A 219 11.28 2.88 21.19
N SER A 220 11.05 3.35 22.43
CA SER A 220 10.79 2.47 23.58
C SER A 220 9.42 1.79 23.50
N LYS A 221 8.49 2.36 22.73
CA LYS A 221 7.13 1.83 22.51
C LYS A 221 6.99 1.07 21.20
N ARG A 222 8.11 0.69 20.59
CA ARG A 222 8.15 -0.03 19.32
C ARG A 222 7.43 -1.38 19.46
N CYS A 223 6.49 -1.62 18.56
CA CYS A 223 5.88 -2.93 18.36
C CYS A 223 6.89 -3.89 17.74
N THR A 224 6.90 -5.14 18.21
CA THR A 224 7.68 -6.24 17.65
C THR A 224 6.79 -7.09 16.73
N GLY A 225 7.41 -7.82 15.80
CA GLY A 225 6.70 -8.61 14.78
C GLY A 225 6.54 -7.90 13.43
N GLY A 226 5.59 -8.37 12.62
CA GLY A 226 5.37 -7.88 11.26
C GLY A 226 6.39 -8.44 10.26
N LYS A 227 5.89 -9.24 9.32
CA LYS A 227 6.68 -9.85 8.24
C LYS A 227 5.87 -9.76 6.96
N LEU A 228 6.50 -9.31 5.88
CA LEU A 228 6.01 -9.58 4.53
C LEU A 228 6.80 -10.76 3.99
N ILE A 229 6.12 -11.83 3.57
CA ILE A 229 6.76 -13.08 3.18
C ILE A 229 6.42 -13.35 1.71
N PHE A 230 7.45 -13.54 0.91
CA PHE A 230 7.36 -13.90 -0.51
C PHE A 230 7.88 -15.34 -0.64
N PRO A 231 7.00 -16.33 -0.46
CA PRO A 231 7.42 -17.73 -0.33
C PRO A 231 8.03 -18.27 -1.63
N ASN A 232 7.50 -17.88 -2.79
CA ASN A 232 7.96 -18.36 -4.10
C ASN A 232 9.30 -17.74 -4.49
N GLU A 233 9.58 -16.54 -4.00
CA GLU A 233 10.82 -15.79 -4.25
C GLU A 233 11.86 -15.99 -3.14
N HIS A 234 11.54 -16.79 -2.12
CA HIS A 234 12.41 -17.15 -1.00
C HIS A 234 13.01 -15.94 -0.25
N PHE A 235 12.24 -14.88 -0.05
CA PHE A 235 12.63 -13.76 0.81
C PHE A 235 11.51 -13.30 1.75
N ARG A 236 11.92 -12.63 2.82
CA ARG A 236 11.01 -11.98 3.77
C ARG A 236 11.55 -10.63 4.19
N ILE A 237 10.64 -9.68 4.37
CA ILE A 237 10.92 -8.33 4.82
C ILE A 237 10.46 -8.22 6.27
N TYR A 238 11.36 -7.81 7.17
CA TYR A 238 11.04 -7.71 8.59
C TYR A 238 10.71 -6.29 9.00
N LEU A 239 9.41 -6.03 9.09
CA LEU A 239 8.86 -4.69 9.31
C LEU A 239 9.22 -4.14 10.70
N SER A 240 9.23 -5.04 11.69
CA SER A 240 10.18 -5.09 12.80
C SER A 240 11.24 -4.01 12.84
N ASN A 241 12.23 -4.18 11.96
CA ASN A 241 13.59 -3.71 12.15
C ASN A 241 13.84 -2.25 11.76
N CYS A 242 12.84 -1.55 11.23
CA CYS A 242 12.89 -0.10 11.10
C CYS A 242 11.97 0.59 12.12
N HIS A 243 12.56 1.51 12.90
CA HIS A 243 11.78 2.51 13.64
C HIS A 243 11.61 3.72 12.72
N GLY A 244 10.68 3.61 11.78
CA GLY A 244 10.59 4.50 10.65
C GLY A 244 9.56 4.05 9.63
N LEU A 245 9.76 4.53 8.40
CA LEU A 245 8.98 4.15 7.23
C LEU A 245 9.67 2.99 6.50
N ILE A 246 8.88 2.01 6.08
CA ILE A 246 9.31 0.97 5.16
C ILE A 246 8.44 1.08 3.92
N GLN A 247 9.06 1.11 2.76
CA GLN A 247 8.38 1.14 1.48
C GLN A 247 8.78 -0.08 0.66
N VAL A 248 7.80 -0.67 -0.04
CA VAL A 248 8.00 -1.74 -1.01
C VAL A 248 7.29 -1.34 -2.30
N VAL A 249 7.97 -1.49 -3.44
CA VAL A 249 7.44 -1.29 -4.80
C VAL A 249 7.83 -2.47 -5.67
#